data_AF-A0AAV9X6F7-F1
#
_entry.id   AF-A0AAV9X6F7-F1
#
_cell.length_a   1.000
_cell.length_b   1.000
_cell.length_c   1.000
_cell.angle_alpha   90.00
_cell.angle_beta   90.00
_cell.angle_gamma   90.00
#
_symmetry.space_group_name_H-M   'P 1'
#
loop_
_entity.id
_entity.type
_entity.pdbx_description
1 polymer ?
#
loop_
_entity_poly.entity_id
_entity_poly.type
_entity_poly.pdbx_seq_one_letter_code
_entity_poly.pdbx_strand_id
1 'polypeptide(L)'
;MHDTRLGACSQHRLQHTTIQQKQHNHHFLFDDFINHPRHHSKLSIDINHNRIDTAIHSSHNSNNEKESPKNDENADITFGIISDSPATTKKQFQRYTPPSLSDNNNDINNILGNFQLPTIKDMHHHPNIFPTSPQPTLEKSLSTCRKNHTTLQSFLKYIDPSSTSTKSGKSAIFERFTFASSVHINAFNDVTFTFPSSPTHSKQNDNIKLKDTQYLHVRGSPPSVPLTSYPKITIITSICLFSSDVVSKLCNGVISYFTANPNTSHSTLPASSTLLNHQLTLNEADSLSRLANTIADLLCTINSSSTTKQHDSGREERTSKLKVEIVLDIPQIQYYLSGPITYFSHPAISATWLQIINRRKSIIEKMFTQLINREIRRRVPGALNGVKYTITSSGGLDPILPIVTEGIVQGKLDTVAVDTCLRTLNGSEEWRTFMQHLSSTKMIGPRTLEELVYLGYVFELVLPGLNSSSPRDTLILQIDNIVESKPYLKAKKFIEGLNKSRGRKGVTLIGVYPSERVFYSKESAACRSSLHMYDPGLEFEGDGSNTGIKEVLEEVYGRKSIAGLVEVAGGLV
;
A
#
# COMPACT_ATOMS: atom_id res chain seq x y z
N MET A 1 -20.67 -53.98 12.07
CA MET A 1 -20.65 -54.18 13.54
C MET A 1 -19.23 -54.54 13.94
N HIS A 2 -18.78 -54.03 15.08
CA HIS A 2 -17.63 -54.37 15.96
C HIS A 2 -16.47 -55.30 15.52
N ASP A 3 -15.24 -55.16 16.04
CA ASP A 3 -14.49 -53.95 16.45
C ASP A 3 -13.02 -54.26 16.84
N THR A 4 -12.07 -53.46 16.35
CA THR A 4 -10.74 -53.12 16.93
C THR A 4 -9.68 -54.20 17.33
N ARG A 5 -8.43 -53.70 17.46
CA ARG A 5 -7.25 -54.21 18.21
C ARG A 5 -6.33 -55.23 17.51
N LEU A 6 -5.00 -55.21 17.70
CA LEU A 6 -4.04 -54.18 18.17
C LEU A 6 -2.61 -54.64 17.79
N GLY A 7 -1.63 -53.74 17.69
CA GLY A 7 -0.20 -54.09 17.54
C GLY A 7 0.71 -52.88 17.33
N ALA A 8 1.91 -52.85 17.96
CA ALA A 8 2.81 -51.69 17.97
C ALA A 8 4.29 -52.08 18.22
N CYS A 9 5.22 -51.12 18.04
CA CYS A 9 6.68 -51.19 18.29
C CYS A 9 7.51 -52.07 17.33
N SER A 10 8.81 -51.80 17.05
CA SER A 10 9.71 -50.70 17.50
C SER A 10 10.95 -50.49 16.61
N GLN A 11 11.41 -49.22 16.52
CA GLN A 11 12.81 -48.71 16.52
C GLN A 11 13.88 -49.02 15.42
N HIS A 12 14.69 -47.97 15.20
CA HIS A 12 16.13 -47.88 14.84
C HIS A 12 16.69 -47.94 13.38
N ARG A 13 17.32 -46.82 12.98
CA ARG A 13 18.72 -46.61 12.45
C ARG A 13 19.39 -47.73 11.61
N LEU A 14 20.09 -47.54 10.46
CA LEU A 14 20.58 -46.42 9.60
C LEU A 14 20.76 -46.98 8.12
N GLN A 15 21.43 -46.45 7.06
CA GLN A 15 22.25 -45.24 6.76
C GLN A 15 22.30 -44.89 5.23
N HIS A 16 23.38 -44.22 4.79
CA HIS A 16 24.01 -43.99 3.45
C HIS A 16 23.71 -44.96 2.26
N THR A 17 23.86 -44.60 0.97
CA THR A 17 24.45 -43.40 0.28
C THR A 17 23.99 -43.28 -1.19
N THR A 18 23.78 -42.04 -1.71
CA THR A 18 23.99 -41.53 -3.12
C THR A 18 23.37 -42.28 -4.34
N ILE A 19 23.10 -41.78 -5.57
CA ILE A 19 23.39 -40.56 -6.37
C ILE A 19 22.11 -40.05 -7.10
N GLN A 20 22.10 -38.75 -7.43
CA GLN A 20 21.27 -37.99 -8.41
C GLN A 20 20.12 -38.68 -9.20
N GLN A 21 18.91 -38.11 -9.12
CA GLN A 21 18.19 -37.41 -10.24
C GLN A 21 16.67 -37.31 -9.95
N LYS A 22 16.11 -36.09 -9.86
CA LYS A 22 14.75 -35.79 -10.38
C LYS A 22 14.38 -34.30 -10.39
N GLN A 23 13.95 -33.89 -11.59
CA GLN A 23 12.99 -32.85 -11.99
C GLN A 23 12.35 -31.95 -10.90
N HIS A 24 12.32 -30.64 -11.19
CA HIS A 24 11.47 -29.67 -10.49
C HIS A 24 9.98 -30.01 -10.63
N ASN A 25 9.23 -29.87 -9.54
CA ASN A 25 7.77 -29.72 -9.56
C ASN A 25 7.35 -28.67 -8.52
N HIS A 26 7.07 -27.45 -8.96
CA HIS A 26 6.51 -26.40 -8.10
C HIS A 26 5.00 -26.56 -7.99
N HIS A 27 4.53 -27.37 -7.04
CA HIS A 27 3.18 -27.21 -6.50
C HIS A 27 3.16 -25.97 -5.58
N PHE A 28 2.43 -24.94 -6.01
CA PHE A 28 2.03 -23.80 -5.17
C PHE A 28 0.54 -23.55 -5.43
N LEU A 29 -0.28 -24.27 -4.66
CA LEU A 29 -1.75 -24.24 -4.71
C LEU A 29 -2.31 -23.12 -3.81
N PHE A 30 -3.63 -23.04 -3.74
CA PHE A 30 -4.37 -21.94 -3.09
C PHE A 30 -4.53 -22.11 -1.57
N ASP A 31 -3.91 -23.13 -0.99
CA ASP A 31 -4.14 -23.62 0.38
C ASP A 31 -3.84 -22.59 1.48
N ASP A 32 -2.85 -21.71 1.26
CA ASP A 32 -2.46 -20.60 2.16
C ASP A 32 -3.57 -19.56 2.42
N PHE A 33 -4.73 -19.68 1.75
CA PHE A 33 -5.92 -18.84 1.97
C PHE A 33 -7.12 -19.58 2.56
N ILE A 34 -7.07 -20.91 2.71
CA ILE A 34 -8.22 -21.74 3.12
C ILE A 34 -7.88 -22.64 4.33
N ASN A 35 -6.62 -23.05 4.50
CA ASN A 35 -6.23 -24.01 5.54
C ASN A 35 -5.64 -23.38 6.82
N HIS A 36 -6.44 -22.59 7.54
CA HIS A 36 -6.17 -22.25 8.95
C HIS A 36 -7.41 -22.46 9.84
N PRO A 37 -7.57 -23.63 10.48
CA PRO A 37 -8.58 -23.82 11.52
C PRO A 37 -8.22 -23.00 12.78
N ARG A 38 -9.22 -22.37 13.39
CA ARG A 38 -9.06 -21.57 14.62
C ARG A 38 -8.70 -22.47 15.81
N HIS A 39 -7.44 -22.46 16.23
CA HIS A 39 -7.06 -23.03 17.54
C HIS A 39 -7.18 -21.97 18.65
N HIS A 40 -8.14 -22.19 19.56
CA HIS A 40 -8.20 -21.44 20.82
C HIS A 40 -7.10 -21.94 21.77
N SER A 41 -6.03 -21.15 21.95
CA SER A 41 -5.11 -21.30 23.07
C SER A 41 -5.54 -20.41 24.24
N LYS A 42 -6.01 -21.02 25.34
CA LYS A 42 -6.01 -20.34 26.64
C LYS A 42 -4.55 -20.22 27.10
N LEU A 43 -4.11 -19.01 27.43
CA LEU A 43 -2.83 -18.78 28.09
C LEU A 43 -3.10 -18.16 29.47
N SER A 44 -2.92 -18.97 30.51
CA SER A 44 -2.89 -18.53 31.90
C SER A 44 -1.57 -17.80 32.16
N ILE A 45 -1.66 -16.66 32.86
CA ILE A 45 -0.50 -15.85 33.23
C ILE A 45 -0.08 -16.24 34.64
N ASP A 46 1.07 -16.91 34.77
CA ASP A 46 1.79 -16.99 36.05
C ASP A 46 2.80 -15.83 36.11
N ILE A 47 2.64 -14.96 37.10
CA ILE A 47 3.54 -13.82 37.34
C ILE A 47 4.62 -14.27 38.31
N ASN A 48 5.89 -14.09 37.94
CA ASN A 48 6.99 -14.08 38.91
C ASN A 48 7.84 -12.84 38.70
N HIS A 49 8.00 -12.04 39.76
CA HIS A 49 8.84 -10.85 39.75
C HIS A 49 10.32 -11.23 39.85
N ASN A 50 11.17 -10.44 39.20
CA ASN A 50 12.41 -9.99 39.84
C ASN A 50 12.81 -8.61 39.28
N ARG A 51 13.01 -7.65 40.19
CA ARG A 51 13.62 -6.35 39.89
C ARG A 51 15.13 -6.54 39.73
N ILE A 52 15.71 -5.79 38.80
CA ILE A 52 17.06 -5.23 38.97
C ILE A 52 16.95 -3.75 38.58
N ASP A 53 17.09 -2.87 39.56
CA ASP A 53 17.11 -1.42 39.34
C ASP A 53 18.52 -0.97 38.97
N THR A 54 18.67 -0.18 37.90
CA THR A 54 19.91 0.56 37.59
C THR A 54 19.59 1.97 37.08
N ALA A 55 19.64 2.94 37.98
CA ALA A 55 19.51 4.35 37.64
C ALA A 55 20.88 4.96 37.30
N ILE A 56 20.96 5.76 36.23
CA ILE A 56 22.07 6.67 35.97
C ILE A 56 21.49 8.04 35.59
N HIS A 57 21.84 9.08 36.35
CA HIS A 57 21.50 10.47 36.06
C HIS A 57 22.55 11.15 35.18
N SER A 58 22.11 11.98 34.24
CA SER A 58 22.72 13.27 33.82
C SER A 58 22.05 13.77 32.53
N SER A 59 22.01 15.06 32.21
CA SER A 59 21.96 16.29 33.02
C SER A 59 21.51 17.44 32.10
N HIS A 60 20.89 18.49 32.61
CA HIS A 60 20.46 19.63 31.78
C HIS A 60 21.62 20.26 31.00
N ASN A 61 21.36 20.65 29.75
CA ASN A 61 21.68 22.02 29.35
C ASN A 61 20.70 22.53 28.29
N SER A 62 20.02 23.62 28.58
CA SER A 62 19.10 24.31 27.67
C SER A 62 19.73 25.62 27.22
N ASN A 63 19.85 25.84 25.90
CA ASN A 63 20.19 27.15 25.35
C ASN A 63 19.32 27.45 24.14
N ASN A 64 18.82 28.70 24.10
CA ASN A 64 17.99 29.20 22.99
C ASN A 64 18.89 29.76 21.89
N GLU A 65 18.80 29.21 20.68
CA GLU A 65 19.28 29.89 19.47
C GLU A 65 18.13 30.11 18.49
N LYS A 66 18.18 31.22 17.77
CA LYS A 66 17.09 31.69 16.91
C LYS A 66 17.09 30.93 15.60
N GLU A 67 15.96 30.34 15.21
CA GLU A 67 15.84 29.75 13.88
C GLU A 67 15.88 30.83 12.79
N SER A 68 17.01 30.92 12.10
CA SER A 68 17.08 31.48 10.75
C SER A 68 16.29 30.59 9.77
N PRO A 69 15.65 31.15 8.73
CA PRO A 69 14.90 30.35 7.76
C PRO A 69 15.82 29.36 7.06
N LYS A 70 15.59 28.06 7.29
CA LYS A 70 16.32 26.96 6.64
C LYS A 70 15.96 26.93 5.15
N ASN A 71 16.98 26.80 4.28
CA ASN A 71 16.77 26.71 2.83
C ASN A 71 16.08 25.39 2.46
N ASP A 72 14.98 25.50 1.73
CA ASP A 72 13.98 24.46 1.46
C ASP A 72 14.41 23.43 0.38
N GLU A 73 15.71 23.33 0.07
CA GLU A 73 16.22 22.75 -1.20
C GLU A 73 17.00 21.42 -1.10
N ASN A 74 17.37 20.94 0.09
CA ASN A 74 17.91 19.59 0.27
C ASN A 74 16.90 18.70 1.02
N ALA A 75 16.33 17.73 0.30
CA ALA A 75 15.39 16.77 0.84
C ALA A 75 16.12 15.65 1.63
N ASP A 76 16.58 15.98 2.84
CA ASP A 76 17.04 14.99 3.80
C ASP A 76 15.96 13.92 4.02
N ILE A 77 16.32 12.67 3.73
CA ILE A 77 15.39 11.52 3.74
C ILE A 77 14.91 11.30 5.17
N THR A 78 13.75 11.88 5.48
CA THR A 78 13.25 11.93 6.84
C THR A 78 12.27 10.79 7.07
N PHE A 79 12.56 9.96 8.05
CA PHE A 79 11.66 8.94 8.54
C PHE A 79 10.96 9.40 9.82
N GLY A 80 9.68 9.09 9.93
CA GLY A 80 8.90 9.26 11.14
C GLY A 80 8.84 7.97 11.93
N ILE A 81 9.17 8.01 13.22
CA ILE A 81 8.92 6.89 14.14
C ILE A 81 8.00 7.40 15.23
N ILE A 82 6.90 6.70 15.48
CA ILE A 82 5.94 7.02 16.53
C ILE A 82 5.99 5.91 17.58
N SER A 83 6.10 6.27 18.85
CA SER A 83 6.13 5.32 19.97
C SER A 83 5.13 5.67 21.06
N ASP A 84 4.70 4.66 21.81
CA ASP A 84 4.04 4.87 23.10
C ASP A 84 5.00 5.55 24.10
N SER A 85 4.54 6.61 24.75
CA SER A 85 5.26 7.20 25.88
C SER A 85 5.13 6.29 27.11
N PRO A 86 6.21 5.81 27.75
CA PRO A 86 6.10 5.00 28.97
C PRO A 86 5.60 5.79 30.19
N ALA A 87 5.52 7.13 30.10
CA ALA A 87 5.10 8.01 31.18
C ALA A 87 3.67 8.59 31.02
N THR A 88 3.03 8.43 29.86
CA THR A 88 1.73 9.05 29.53
C THR A 88 0.99 8.24 28.47
N THR A 89 -0.34 8.33 28.39
CA THR A 89 -1.13 7.76 27.28
C THR A 89 -0.83 8.37 25.90
N LYS A 90 -0.05 9.46 25.83
CA LYS A 90 0.33 10.15 24.59
C LYS A 90 1.33 9.35 23.75
N LYS A 91 1.29 9.59 22.44
CA LYS A 91 2.31 9.15 21.49
C LYS A 91 3.46 10.15 21.43
N GLN A 92 4.67 9.68 21.14
CA GLN A 92 5.85 10.52 20.87
C GLN A 92 6.27 10.36 19.42
N PHE A 93 6.60 11.46 18.75
CA PHE A 93 7.18 11.44 17.40
C PHE A 93 8.69 11.66 17.47
N GLN A 94 9.45 10.72 16.93
CA GLN A 94 10.88 10.84 16.69
C GLN A 94 11.14 10.99 15.19
N ARG A 95 11.70 12.16 14.81
CA ARG A 95 12.32 12.35 13.50
C ARG A 95 13.62 11.54 13.43
N TYR A 96 13.75 10.67 12.44
CA TYR A 96 15.00 9.97 12.12
C TYR A 96 15.49 10.39 10.73
N THR A 97 16.49 11.26 10.71
CA THR A 97 17.30 11.54 9.52
C THR A 97 18.51 10.58 9.53
N PRO A 98 18.73 9.76 8.50
CA PRO A 98 19.93 8.94 8.37
C PRO A 98 21.20 9.80 8.39
N PRO A 99 22.33 9.31 8.94
CA PRO A 99 23.56 10.09 9.00
C PRO A 99 24.03 10.51 7.61
N SER A 100 24.21 11.82 7.43
CA SER A 100 24.83 12.40 6.23
C SER A 100 26.29 11.97 6.16
N LEU A 101 26.66 11.23 5.10
CA LEU A 101 28.03 10.75 4.94
C LEU A 101 28.97 11.86 4.45
N SER A 102 29.80 12.36 5.38
CA SER A 102 31.16 12.77 5.06
C SER A 102 31.93 11.60 4.43
N ASP A 103 32.87 11.86 3.52
CA ASP A 103 33.45 10.92 2.54
C ASP A 103 34.20 9.66 3.07
N ASN A 104 34.20 9.41 4.38
CA ASN A 104 34.80 8.23 5.00
C ASN A 104 33.95 6.96 4.75
N ASN A 105 34.20 6.31 3.60
CA ASN A 105 33.55 5.08 3.15
C ASN A 105 33.67 3.87 4.11
N ASN A 106 34.48 3.94 5.16
CA ASN A 106 34.77 2.81 6.04
C ASN A 106 33.58 2.40 6.92
N ASP A 107 32.78 3.35 7.44
CA ASP A 107 31.71 3.04 8.40
C ASP A 107 30.45 2.42 7.76
N ILE A 108 30.28 2.56 6.44
CA ILE A 108 29.13 1.98 5.71
C ILE A 108 29.04 0.45 5.90
N ASN A 109 30.20 -0.23 6.01
CA ASN A 109 30.23 -1.67 6.27
C ASN A 109 29.94 -2.02 7.75
N ASN A 110 30.23 -1.12 8.70
CA ASN A 110 29.98 -1.36 10.12
C ASN A 110 28.51 -1.16 10.50
N ILE A 111 27.83 -0.17 9.90
CA ILE A 111 26.39 0.11 10.12
C ILE A 111 25.52 -1.15 9.91
N LEU A 112 25.95 -2.05 9.02
CA LEU A 112 25.23 -3.30 8.70
C LEU A 112 25.85 -4.58 9.28
N GLY A 113 26.96 -4.47 10.04
CA GLY A 113 27.58 -5.58 10.75
C GLY A 113 26.76 -6.11 11.93
N ASN A 114 26.20 -5.20 12.74
CA ASN A 114 25.71 -5.51 14.10
C ASN A 114 24.23 -5.92 14.21
N PHE A 115 23.60 -6.38 13.12
CA PHE A 115 22.15 -6.65 13.09
C PHE A 115 21.70 -7.97 13.75
N GLN A 116 21.66 -8.00 15.09
CA GLN A 116 20.91 -8.99 15.86
C GLN A 116 19.68 -8.37 16.56
N LEU A 117 18.55 -8.26 15.87
CA LEU A 117 17.22 -8.18 16.51
C LEU A 117 16.22 -9.03 15.70
N PRO A 118 15.38 -9.89 16.34
CA PRO A 118 14.68 -10.97 15.65
C PRO A 118 13.26 -10.67 15.13
N THR A 119 12.70 -9.46 15.34
CA THR A 119 11.23 -9.23 15.25
C THR A 119 10.79 -7.89 14.63
N ILE A 120 11.67 -7.17 13.90
CA ILE A 120 11.47 -5.74 13.58
C ILE A 120 11.19 -5.49 12.09
N LYS A 121 10.30 -4.53 11.78
CA LYS A 121 10.28 -3.82 10.49
C LYS A 121 11.33 -2.69 10.49
N ASP A 122 12.52 -2.96 9.98
CA ASP A 122 13.65 -2.05 10.04
C ASP A 122 13.88 -1.30 8.72
N MET A 123 14.10 0.00 8.82
CA MET A 123 14.23 0.92 7.68
C MET A 123 15.62 1.57 7.67
N HIS A 124 16.34 1.44 6.56
CA HIS A 124 17.68 2.02 6.41
C HIS A 124 17.86 2.66 5.04
N HIS A 125 18.23 3.94 5.02
CA HIS A 125 18.78 4.55 3.82
C HIS A 125 20.20 4.04 3.55
N HIS A 126 20.49 3.74 2.29
CA HIS A 126 21.82 3.40 1.79
C HIS A 126 22.16 4.31 0.60
N PRO A 127 23.28 5.07 0.65
CA PRO A 127 23.55 6.20 -0.25
C PRO A 127 23.85 5.78 -1.70
N ASN A 128 24.48 4.61 -1.85
CA ASN A 128 25.06 4.17 -3.11
C ASN A 128 25.00 2.64 -3.19
N ILE A 129 24.05 2.10 -3.97
CA ILE A 129 23.81 0.66 -4.10
C ILE A 129 24.75 -0.04 -5.09
N PHE A 130 25.75 0.65 -5.66
CA PHE A 130 26.61 0.10 -6.72
C PHE A 130 27.88 -0.62 -6.26
N PRO A 131 28.59 -0.19 -5.19
CA PRO A 131 29.70 -0.96 -4.62
C PRO A 131 29.27 -2.37 -4.19
N THR A 132 30.14 -3.35 -4.41
CA THR A 132 30.01 -4.70 -3.83
C THR A 132 30.43 -4.66 -2.38
N SER A 133 29.64 -5.24 -1.47
CA SER A 133 30.06 -5.36 -0.06
C SER A 133 30.84 -6.65 0.20
N PRO A 134 31.89 -6.64 1.04
CA PRO A 134 32.52 -7.88 1.52
C PRO A 134 31.61 -8.68 2.47
N GLN A 135 30.54 -8.08 3.02
CA GLN A 135 29.60 -8.75 3.93
C GLN A 135 28.50 -9.47 3.12
N PRO A 136 28.41 -10.82 3.13
CA PRO A 136 27.51 -11.55 2.22
C PRO A 136 26.00 -11.26 2.41
N THR A 137 25.60 -10.92 3.64
CA THR A 137 24.22 -10.53 3.97
C THR A 137 23.83 -9.18 3.36
N LEU A 138 24.72 -8.18 3.44
CA LEU A 138 24.53 -6.88 2.81
C LEU A 138 24.64 -6.98 1.27
N GLU A 139 25.61 -7.72 0.75
CA GLU A 139 25.76 -7.92 -0.70
C GLU A 139 24.51 -8.57 -1.33
N LYS A 140 23.87 -9.54 -0.66
CA LYS A 140 22.57 -10.10 -1.09
C LYS A 140 21.47 -9.02 -1.20
N SER A 141 21.46 -8.07 -0.28
CA SER A 141 20.52 -6.95 -0.23
C SER A 141 20.82 -5.90 -1.31
N LEU A 142 22.09 -5.53 -1.49
CA LEU A 142 22.56 -4.62 -2.54
C LEU A 142 22.35 -5.20 -3.95
N SER A 143 22.60 -6.50 -4.14
CA SER A 143 22.27 -7.24 -5.36
C SER A 143 20.77 -7.17 -5.69
N THR A 144 19.91 -7.19 -4.67
CA THR A 144 18.46 -7.00 -4.82
C THR A 144 18.10 -5.56 -5.19
N CYS A 145 18.78 -4.57 -4.60
CA CYS A 145 18.66 -3.16 -5.01
C CYS A 145 19.08 -2.94 -6.47
N ARG A 146 20.22 -3.48 -6.90
CA ARG A 146 20.74 -3.34 -8.27
C ARG A 146 19.76 -3.94 -9.30
N LYS A 147 19.06 -5.02 -8.95
CA LYS A 147 17.96 -5.59 -9.75
C LYS A 147 16.74 -4.65 -9.79
N ASN A 148 16.29 -4.11 -8.64
CA ASN A 148 15.19 -3.14 -8.62
C ASN A 148 15.52 -1.87 -9.43
N HIS A 149 16.70 -1.29 -9.26
CA HIS A 149 17.19 -0.15 -10.04
C HIS A 149 17.17 -0.42 -11.54
N THR A 150 17.53 -1.63 -11.99
CA THR A 150 17.48 -2.01 -13.41
C THR A 150 16.04 -2.07 -13.94
N THR A 151 15.12 -2.66 -13.18
CA THR A 151 13.68 -2.67 -13.50
C THR A 151 13.09 -1.26 -13.51
N LEU A 152 13.44 -0.44 -12.52
CA LEU A 152 13.02 0.94 -12.37
C LEU A 152 13.53 1.82 -13.52
N GLN A 153 14.82 1.74 -13.88
CA GLN A 153 15.39 2.39 -15.06
C GLN A 153 14.63 2.02 -16.35
N SER A 154 14.25 0.76 -16.48
CA SER A 154 13.45 0.29 -17.62
C SER A 154 12.03 0.87 -17.60
N PHE A 155 11.43 1.04 -16.42
CA PHE A 155 10.11 1.65 -16.24
C PHE A 155 10.12 3.16 -16.48
N LEU A 156 11.14 3.87 -15.98
CA LEU A 156 11.32 5.31 -16.25
C LEU A 156 11.51 5.57 -17.75
N LYS A 157 12.34 4.78 -18.44
CA LYS A 157 12.50 4.85 -19.91
C LYS A 157 11.24 4.46 -20.69
N TYR A 158 10.32 3.71 -20.08
CA TYR A 158 9.03 3.41 -20.68
C TYR A 158 8.09 4.62 -20.60
N ILE A 159 7.97 5.27 -19.42
CA ILE A 159 7.07 6.43 -19.22
C ILE A 159 7.62 7.77 -19.71
N ASP A 160 8.93 7.99 -19.62
CA ASP A 160 9.68 9.09 -20.25
C ASP A 160 10.88 8.54 -21.05
N PRO A 161 10.66 8.18 -22.34
CA PRO A 161 11.74 7.81 -23.25
C PRO A 161 12.80 8.89 -23.49
N SER A 162 12.56 10.15 -23.12
CA SER A 162 13.56 11.23 -23.22
C SER A 162 14.50 11.28 -22.01
N SER A 163 14.09 10.73 -20.85
CA SER A 163 14.77 10.83 -19.55
C SER A 163 15.09 12.24 -19.05
N THR A 164 14.51 13.28 -19.68
CA THR A 164 14.75 14.69 -19.29
C THR A 164 13.99 15.08 -18.03
N SER A 165 12.88 14.40 -17.73
CA SER A 165 11.99 14.68 -16.60
C SER A 165 12.15 13.71 -15.41
N THR A 166 12.81 12.57 -15.59
CA THR A 166 12.98 11.56 -14.52
C THR A 166 14.38 10.96 -14.47
N LYS A 167 14.94 10.83 -13.26
CA LYS A 167 16.20 10.12 -13.00
C LYS A 167 16.07 9.29 -11.73
N SER A 168 16.40 7.99 -11.80
CA SER A 168 16.69 7.21 -10.59
C SER A 168 18.16 7.31 -10.23
N GLY A 169 18.44 7.64 -8.97
CA GLY A 169 19.80 7.81 -8.46
C GLY A 169 20.45 6.50 -8.02
N LYS A 170 21.47 6.65 -7.17
CA LYS A 170 22.26 5.55 -6.62
C LYS A 170 21.79 5.10 -5.25
N SER A 171 20.84 5.78 -4.62
CA SER A 171 20.42 5.44 -3.27
C SER A 171 19.31 4.39 -3.25
N ALA A 172 19.09 3.80 -2.08
CA ALA A 172 17.89 3.04 -1.79
C ALA A 172 17.48 3.20 -0.33
N ILE A 173 16.20 3.03 -0.06
CA ILE A 173 15.68 2.69 1.25
C ILE A 173 15.50 1.18 1.28
N PHE A 174 16.19 0.52 2.21
CA PHE A 174 15.91 -0.86 2.61
C PHE A 174 14.71 -0.88 3.56
N GLU A 175 13.82 -1.83 3.33
CA GLU A 175 12.80 -2.26 4.28
C GLU A 175 13.07 -3.73 4.60
N ARG A 176 13.52 -4.03 5.81
CA ARG A 176 13.72 -5.38 6.32
C ARG A 176 12.54 -5.75 7.19
N PHE A 177 11.97 -6.95 7.00
CA PHE A 177 10.92 -7.47 7.86
C PHE A 177 11.03 -9.00 8.02
N THR A 178 10.60 -9.51 9.16
CA THR A 178 10.54 -10.95 9.44
C THR A 178 9.14 -11.49 9.21
N PHE A 179 9.01 -12.53 8.39
CA PHE A 179 7.78 -13.32 8.27
C PHE A 179 8.07 -14.76 8.72
N ALA A 180 7.47 -15.15 9.85
CA ALA A 180 7.90 -16.33 10.61
C ALA A 180 9.44 -16.32 10.81
N SER A 181 10.13 -17.41 10.48
CA SER A 181 11.60 -17.52 10.57
C SER A 181 12.38 -16.92 9.39
N SER A 182 11.70 -16.35 8.39
CA SER A 182 12.34 -15.83 7.18
C SER A 182 12.48 -14.30 7.19
N VAL A 183 13.73 -13.83 7.02
CA VAL A 183 14.03 -12.40 6.80
C VAL A 183 13.82 -12.06 5.34
N HIS A 184 12.93 -11.09 5.09
CA HIS A 184 12.68 -10.49 3.79
C HIS A 184 13.26 -9.08 3.76
N ILE A 185 13.76 -8.66 2.61
CA ILE A 185 14.32 -7.32 2.40
C ILE A 185 13.79 -6.79 1.08
N ASN A 186 12.95 -5.75 1.15
CA ASN A 186 12.57 -4.94 0.01
C ASN A 186 13.55 -3.78 -0.15
N ALA A 187 13.60 -3.24 -1.37
CA ALA A 187 14.48 -2.13 -1.74
C ALA A 187 13.71 -1.15 -2.61
N PHE A 188 13.60 0.09 -2.14
CA PHE A 188 12.97 1.21 -2.82
C PHE A 188 14.07 2.16 -3.30
N ASN A 189 14.25 2.33 -4.60
CA ASN A 189 15.28 3.22 -5.14
C ASN A 189 14.73 4.65 -5.27
N ASP A 190 15.60 5.64 -5.12
CA ASP A 190 15.21 7.03 -5.35
C ASP A 190 14.85 7.27 -6.83
N VAL A 191 13.85 8.12 -7.04
CA VAL A 191 13.47 8.70 -8.32
C VAL A 191 13.23 10.19 -8.10
N THR A 192 14.08 11.01 -8.68
CA THR A 192 13.83 12.45 -8.80
C THR A 192 13.02 12.69 -10.06
N PHE A 193 11.79 13.16 -9.89
CA PHE A 193 10.96 13.74 -10.93
C PHE A 193 11.29 15.24 -11.07
N THR A 194 11.12 15.82 -12.25
CA THR A 194 11.44 17.23 -12.52
C THR A 194 10.45 17.85 -13.49
N PHE A 195 9.83 18.95 -13.08
CA PHE A 195 8.74 19.62 -13.79
C PHE A 195 9.05 21.10 -14.06
N PRO A 196 8.50 21.70 -15.13
CA PRO A 196 8.63 23.13 -15.37
C PRO A 196 7.93 23.94 -14.28
N SER A 197 8.57 25.03 -13.83
CA SER A 197 7.99 25.97 -12.87
C SER A 197 6.81 26.75 -13.45
N SER A 198 5.91 27.20 -12.57
CA SER A 198 4.86 28.14 -12.95
C SER A 198 5.44 29.49 -13.39
N PRO A 199 5.06 30.05 -14.56
CA PRO A 199 5.49 31.38 -14.97
C PRO A 199 4.86 32.51 -14.13
N THR A 200 3.95 32.20 -13.19
CA THR A 200 3.23 33.20 -12.36
C THR A 200 4.09 33.92 -11.31
N HIS A 201 5.37 33.54 -11.15
CA HIS A 201 6.35 34.25 -10.31
C HIS A 201 7.48 34.93 -11.12
N SER A 202 7.26 35.17 -12.42
CA SER A 202 8.24 35.75 -13.36
C SER A 202 8.54 37.25 -13.13
N LYS A 203 9.20 37.56 -12.01
CA LYS A 203 10.03 38.76 -11.84
C LYS A 203 11.42 38.50 -11.23
N GLN A 204 11.73 37.27 -10.81
CA GLN A 204 13.08 36.84 -10.44
C GLN A 204 13.25 35.32 -10.68
N ASN A 205 14.33 34.94 -11.36
CA ASN A 205 14.83 33.57 -11.59
C ASN A 205 13.95 32.59 -12.40
N ASP A 206 13.94 32.72 -13.73
CA ASP A 206 13.27 31.83 -14.71
C ASP A 206 13.83 30.39 -14.84
N ASN A 207 14.46 29.83 -13.79
CA ASN A 207 15.16 28.53 -13.85
C ASN A 207 14.83 27.54 -12.71
N ILE A 208 13.97 27.89 -11.75
CA ILE A 208 13.69 27.07 -10.56
C ILE A 208 12.73 25.90 -10.89
N LYS A 209 13.22 24.88 -11.60
CA LYS A 209 12.44 23.66 -11.89
C LYS A 209 12.01 22.96 -10.61
N LEU A 210 10.72 22.65 -10.50
CA LEU A 210 10.18 21.84 -9.40
C LEU A 210 10.79 20.43 -9.45
N LYS A 211 11.21 19.90 -8.30
CA LYS A 211 11.69 18.52 -8.14
C LYS A 211 10.93 17.85 -7.01
N ASP A 212 10.42 16.65 -7.26
CA ASP A 212 9.79 15.80 -6.25
C ASP A 212 10.53 14.45 -6.25
N THR A 213 10.98 13.97 -5.07
CA THR A 213 11.76 12.72 -4.96
C THR A 213 10.95 11.61 -4.27
N GLN A 214 10.66 10.55 -5.01
CA GLN A 214 9.99 9.35 -4.52
C GLN A 214 10.98 8.20 -4.30
N TYR A 215 10.59 7.25 -3.45
CA TYR A 215 11.32 6.00 -3.23
C TYR A 215 10.44 4.85 -3.70
N LEU A 216 10.79 4.24 -4.83
CA LEU A 216 9.95 3.29 -5.55
C LEU A 216 10.60 1.90 -5.65
N HIS A 217 9.81 0.88 -5.32
CA HIS A 217 10.07 -0.49 -5.76
C HIS A 217 9.18 -0.80 -6.97
N VAL A 218 9.72 -1.45 -8.00
CA VAL A 218 9.00 -1.74 -9.26
C VAL A 218 9.11 -3.22 -9.61
N ARG A 219 7.97 -3.86 -9.87
CA ARG A 219 7.86 -5.28 -10.24
C ARG A 219 7.20 -5.47 -11.61
N GLY A 220 7.63 -6.52 -12.30
CA GLY A 220 7.23 -6.79 -13.68
C GLY A 220 8.29 -6.33 -14.67
N SER A 221 8.03 -6.52 -15.96
CA SER A 221 8.89 -6.03 -17.04
C SER A 221 8.06 -5.05 -17.87
N PRO A 222 8.45 -3.78 -17.99
CA PRO A 222 7.77 -2.86 -18.88
C PRO A 222 7.93 -3.33 -20.35
N PRO A 223 7.00 -2.96 -21.25
CA PRO A 223 7.14 -3.25 -22.67
C PRO A 223 8.40 -2.62 -23.27
N SER A 224 8.98 -3.29 -24.28
CA SER A 224 10.05 -2.71 -25.11
C SER A 224 9.55 -1.65 -26.11
N VAL A 225 8.22 -1.54 -26.26
CA VAL A 225 7.57 -0.54 -27.12
C VAL A 225 7.31 0.73 -26.27
N PRO A 226 7.68 1.94 -26.73
CA PRO A 226 7.44 3.17 -25.98
C PRO A 226 5.97 3.40 -25.62
N LEU A 227 5.72 4.05 -24.48
CA LEU A 227 4.37 4.37 -23.99
C LEU A 227 3.52 5.14 -25.01
N THR A 228 4.13 5.99 -25.84
CA THR A 228 3.45 6.74 -26.91
C THR A 228 2.81 5.86 -28.00
N SER A 229 3.02 4.54 -27.99
CA SER A 229 2.41 3.58 -28.91
C SER A 229 1.27 2.75 -28.27
N TYR A 230 0.81 3.14 -27.09
CA TYR A 230 -0.32 2.56 -26.37
C TYR A 230 -1.55 3.47 -26.52
N PRO A 231 -2.76 2.96 -26.84
CA PRO A 231 -3.96 3.78 -26.99
C PRO A 231 -4.56 4.20 -25.64
N LYS A 232 -4.30 3.42 -24.60
CA LYS A 232 -4.78 3.60 -23.23
C LYS A 232 -3.74 3.03 -22.25
N ILE A 233 -3.65 3.64 -21.08
CA ILE A 233 -3.02 3.08 -19.87
C ILE A 233 -4.09 3.10 -18.78
N THR A 234 -4.12 2.07 -17.93
CA THR A 234 -4.88 2.13 -16.67
C THR A 234 -3.91 2.04 -15.50
N ILE A 235 -3.96 3.04 -14.62
CA ILE A 235 -3.34 3.01 -13.30
C ILE A 235 -4.44 2.56 -12.33
N ILE A 236 -4.22 1.49 -11.57
CA ILE A 236 -5.15 1.03 -10.53
C ILE A 236 -4.47 1.23 -9.18
N THR A 237 -5.14 1.89 -8.24
CA THR A 237 -4.57 2.33 -6.98
C THR A 237 -5.25 1.59 -5.83
N SER A 238 -4.57 0.62 -5.23
CA SER A 238 -5.11 -0.15 -4.09
C SER A 238 -4.75 0.55 -2.79
N ILE A 239 -5.75 0.93 -1.99
CA ILE A 239 -5.60 1.62 -0.69
C ILE A 239 -6.55 1.03 0.36
N CYS A 240 -6.03 0.76 1.55
CA CYS A 240 -6.80 0.27 2.68
C CYS A 240 -7.54 1.42 3.40
N LEU A 241 -8.84 1.26 3.66
CA LEU A 241 -9.65 2.23 4.42
C LEU A 241 -9.22 2.35 5.88
N PHE A 242 -8.83 1.23 6.48
CA PHE A 242 -8.54 1.15 7.91
C PHE A 242 -7.37 0.19 8.17
N SER A 243 -6.57 0.51 9.17
CA SER A 243 -5.63 -0.42 9.79
C SER A 243 -6.37 -1.47 10.64
N SER A 244 -5.68 -2.56 10.99
CA SER A 244 -6.23 -3.62 11.86
C SER A 244 -6.70 -3.09 13.22
N ASP A 245 -5.94 -2.17 13.82
CA ASP A 245 -6.27 -1.57 15.12
C ASP A 245 -7.47 -0.61 15.01
N VAL A 246 -7.62 0.13 13.91
CA VAL A 246 -8.78 1.04 13.69
C VAL A 246 -10.08 0.26 13.49
N VAL A 247 -10.06 -0.83 12.71
CA VAL A 247 -11.21 -1.75 12.61
C VAL A 247 -11.61 -2.25 13.99
N SER A 248 -10.63 -2.72 14.77
CA SER A 248 -10.86 -3.25 16.14
C SER A 248 -11.48 -2.20 17.08
N LYS A 249 -10.97 -0.95 17.05
CA LYS A 249 -11.49 0.17 17.84
C LYS A 249 -12.93 0.54 17.45
N LEU A 250 -13.22 0.66 16.15
CA LEU A 250 -14.57 0.96 15.66
C LEU A 250 -15.57 -0.15 16.00
N CYS A 251 -15.21 -1.41 15.81
CA CYS A 251 -16.02 -2.57 16.20
C CYS A 251 -16.40 -2.53 17.69
N ASN A 252 -15.42 -2.33 18.56
CA ASN A 252 -15.62 -2.22 20.01
C ASN A 252 -16.49 -1.01 20.39
N GLY A 253 -16.30 0.14 19.72
CA GLY A 253 -17.12 1.33 19.92
C GLY A 253 -18.60 1.11 19.58
N VAL A 254 -18.88 0.45 18.45
CA VAL A 254 -20.25 0.11 18.04
C VAL A 254 -20.89 -0.89 19.03
N ILE A 255 -20.19 -1.96 19.42
CA ILE A 255 -20.69 -2.92 20.41
C ILE A 255 -21.01 -2.22 21.74
N SER A 256 -20.09 -1.36 22.20
CA SER A 256 -20.24 -0.64 23.49
C SER A 256 -21.43 0.31 23.46
N TYR A 257 -21.63 1.06 22.36
CA TYR A 257 -22.78 1.95 22.19
C TYR A 257 -24.11 1.20 22.31
N PHE A 258 -24.29 0.10 21.57
CA PHE A 258 -25.54 -0.66 21.59
C PHE A 258 -25.73 -1.48 22.89
N THR A 259 -24.64 -1.86 23.56
CA THR A 259 -24.70 -2.49 24.90
C THR A 259 -25.16 -1.50 25.96
N ALA A 260 -24.72 -0.23 25.89
CA ALA A 260 -25.18 0.83 26.77
C ALA A 260 -26.60 1.33 26.45
N ASN A 261 -27.07 1.13 25.21
CA ASN A 261 -28.37 1.58 24.71
C ASN A 261 -29.23 0.42 24.18
N PRO A 262 -29.57 -0.60 25.00
CA PRO A 262 -30.28 -1.80 24.53
C PRO A 262 -31.66 -1.49 23.92
N ASN A 263 -32.29 -0.39 24.34
CA ASN A 263 -33.59 0.05 23.83
C ASN A 263 -33.52 0.72 22.44
N THR A 264 -32.32 1.01 21.91
CA THR A 264 -32.15 1.59 20.56
C THR A 264 -32.00 0.52 19.48
N SER A 265 -32.64 -0.64 19.66
CA SER A 265 -32.57 -1.83 18.77
C SER A 265 -32.93 -1.57 17.30
N HIS A 266 -33.66 -0.49 17.02
CA HIS A 266 -34.06 -0.04 15.68
C HIS A 266 -33.46 1.33 15.27
N SER A 267 -32.62 1.94 16.11
CA SER A 267 -31.98 3.23 15.80
C SER A 267 -30.56 3.02 15.29
N THR A 268 -30.19 3.70 14.21
CA THR A 268 -28.79 3.82 13.80
C THR A 268 -28.07 4.81 14.72
N LEU A 269 -26.74 4.88 14.66
CA LEU A 269 -26.02 5.97 15.30
C LEU A 269 -26.55 7.35 14.82
N PRO A 270 -26.57 8.38 15.70
CA PRO A 270 -26.86 9.75 15.28
C PRO A 270 -25.90 10.19 14.16
N ALA A 271 -26.40 10.97 13.19
CA ALA A 271 -25.58 11.44 12.06
C ALA A 271 -24.37 12.31 12.47
N SER A 272 -24.39 12.87 13.69
CA SER A 272 -23.31 13.60 14.35
C SER A 272 -22.33 12.73 15.16
N SER A 273 -22.52 11.40 15.20
CA SER A 273 -21.67 10.50 15.98
C SER A 273 -20.22 10.55 15.53
N THR A 274 -19.30 10.59 16.51
CA THR A 274 -17.85 10.54 16.30
C THR A 274 -17.42 9.23 15.63
N LEU A 275 -18.11 8.12 15.89
CA LEU A 275 -17.88 6.84 15.21
C LEU A 275 -18.20 6.88 13.70
N LEU A 276 -19.07 7.80 13.25
CA LEU A 276 -19.42 7.98 11.83
C LEU A 276 -18.63 9.09 11.13
N ASN A 277 -18.05 10.03 11.89
CA ASN A 277 -17.39 11.22 11.35
C ASN A 277 -16.03 11.49 12.02
N HIS A 278 -15.30 10.44 12.40
CA HIS A 278 -13.95 10.57 12.93
C HIS A 278 -13.00 11.19 11.88
N GLN A 279 -11.95 11.89 12.33
CA GLN A 279 -10.91 12.44 11.46
C GLN A 279 -10.15 11.33 10.72
N LEU A 280 -9.31 11.69 9.73
CA LEU A 280 -8.35 10.76 9.13
C LEU A 280 -7.46 10.16 10.21
N THR A 281 -7.21 8.86 10.15
CA THR A 281 -6.14 8.24 10.92
C THR A 281 -4.81 8.43 10.21
N LEU A 282 -3.69 8.17 10.90
CA LEU A 282 -2.38 8.47 10.34
C LEU A 282 -2.04 7.59 9.12
N ASN A 283 -2.51 6.33 9.09
CA ASN A 283 -2.38 5.46 7.93
C ASN A 283 -3.07 6.07 6.70
N GLU A 284 -4.34 6.46 6.82
CA GLU A 284 -5.09 7.04 5.70
C GLU A 284 -4.46 8.34 5.21
N ALA A 285 -3.95 9.17 6.13
CA ALA A 285 -3.31 10.44 5.83
C ALA A 285 -1.94 10.28 5.13
N ASP A 286 -1.12 9.32 5.55
CA ASP A 286 0.13 8.94 4.86
C ASP A 286 -0.19 8.38 3.45
N SER A 287 -1.04 7.37 3.37
CA SER A 287 -1.39 6.70 2.11
C SER A 287 -2.01 7.65 1.10
N LEU A 288 -2.99 8.48 1.49
CA LEU A 288 -3.54 9.52 0.60
C LEU A 288 -2.46 10.46 0.06
N SER A 289 -1.55 10.93 0.92
CA SER A 289 -0.50 11.88 0.54
C SER A 289 0.54 11.27 -0.39
N ARG A 290 1.06 10.09 -0.02
CA ARG A 290 2.10 9.34 -0.73
C ARG A 290 1.62 8.78 -2.07
N LEU A 291 0.40 8.22 -2.09
CA LEU A 291 -0.17 7.62 -3.30
C LEU A 291 -0.63 8.69 -4.29
N ALA A 292 -1.23 9.81 -3.84
CA ALA A 292 -1.64 10.89 -4.74
C ALA A 292 -0.44 11.58 -5.40
N ASN A 293 0.64 11.81 -4.64
CA ASN A 293 1.89 12.34 -5.19
C ASN A 293 2.47 11.42 -6.26
N THR A 294 2.57 10.11 -6.00
CA THR A 294 3.10 9.15 -6.97
C THR A 294 2.29 9.14 -8.28
N ILE A 295 0.96 9.18 -8.20
CA ILE A 295 0.09 9.21 -9.40
C ILE A 295 0.32 10.50 -10.19
N ALA A 296 0.43 11.65 -9.50
CA ALA A 296 0.70 12.93 -10.14
C ALA A 296 2.10 12.98 -10.78
N ASP A 297 3.12 12.43 -10.11
CA ASP A 297 4.48 12.32 -10.63
C ASP A 297 4.51 11.50 -11.93
N LEU A 298 3.89 10.32 -11.92
CA LEU A 298 3.77 9.46 -13.11
C LEU A 298 2.98 10.16 -14.23
N LEU A 299 1.83 10.77 -13.95
CA LEU A 299 0.99 11.38 -14.98
C LEU A 299 1.64 12.62 -15.63
N CYS A 300 2.30 13.46 -14.83
CA CYS A 300 3.00 14.65 -15.34
C CYS A 300 4.24 14.28 -16.16
N THR A 301 4.93 13.20 -15.79
CA THR A 301 6.01 12.58 -16.57
C THR A 301 5.52 12.14 -17.96
N ILE A 302 4.42 11.39 -17.99
CA ILE A 302 3.80 10.88 -19.23
C ILE A 302 3.30 12.03 -20.13
N ASN A 303 2.80 13.12 -19.54
CA ASN A 303 2.45 14.34 -20.28
C ASN A 303 3.69 15.02 -20.89
N SER A 304 4.79 15.12 -20.15
CA SER A 304 6.01 15.76 -20.63
C SER A 304 6.61 14.99 -21.82
N SER A 305 6.73 13.65 -21.69
CA SER A 305 7.33 12.80 -22.71
C SER A 305 6.51 12.68 -24.01
N SER A 306 5.20 12.95 -23.95
CA SER A 306 4.32 13.00 -25.12
C SER A 306 4.36 14.36 -25.84
N THR A 307 4.57 15.48 -25.14
CA THR A 307 4.68 16.80 -25.79
C THR A 307 5.98 17.01 -26.57
N THR A 308 7.11 16.44 -26.13
CA THR A 308 8.44 16.65 -26.78
C THR A 308 8.46 16.28 -28.26
N LYS A 309 7.64 15.31 -28.69
CA LYS A 309 7.58 14.87 -30.10
C LYS A 309 6.79 15.79 -31.02
N GLN A 310 6.00 16.73 -30.51
CA GLN A 310 5.18 17.62 -31.35
C GLN A 310 5.96 18.79 -31.93
N HIS A 311 7.16 19.10 -31.42
CA HIS A 311 7.86 20.34 -31.75
C HIS A 311 8.84 20.24 -32.93
N ASP A 312 9.29 19.03 -33.29
CA ASP A 312 10.24 18.78 -34.39
C ASP A 312 9.59 18.58 -35.77
N SER A 313 8.27 18.33 -35.81
CA SER A 313 7.52 18.13 -37.05
C SER A 313 6.44 19.21 -37.22
N GLY A 314 6.75 20.24 -38.01
CA GLY A 314 5.88 21.39 -38.27
C GLY A 314 4.62 21.11 -39.13
N ARG A 315 3.87 20.06 -38.81
CA ARG A 315 2.53 19.77 -39.34
C ARG A 315 1.55 19.64 -38.18
N GLU A 316 0.44 20.35 -38.27
CA GLU A 316 -0.70 20.25 -37.34
C GLU A 316 -1.51 18.95 -37.54
N GLU A 317 -0.87 17.78 -37.48
CA GLU A 317 -1.63 16.55 -37.31
C GLU A 317 -2.32 16.57 -35.94
N ARG A 318 -3.64 16.38 -35.95
CA ARG A 318 -4.53 16.30 -34.78
C ARG A 318 -4.24 15.04 -33.96
N THR A 319 -3.06 15.00 -33.37
CA THR A 319 -2.50 13.87 -32.63
C THR A 319 -3.38 13.55 -31.42
N SER A 320 -3.85 12.31 -31.34
CA SER A 320 -4.75 11.86 -30.29
C SER A 320 -4.03 11.84 -28.94
N LYS A 321 -4.48 12.69 -28.00
CA LYS A 321 -3.96 12.68 -26.62
C LYS A 321 -4.03 11.27 -26.03
N LEU A 322 -2.94 10.84 -25.41
CA LEU A 322 -2.84 9.56 -24.72
C LEU A 322 -3.88 9.49 -23.60
N LYS A 323 -4.66 8.39 -23.55
CA LYS A 323 -5.69 8.19 -22.53
C LYS A 323 -5.10 7.51 -21.30
N VAL A 324 -5.23 8.13 -20.13
CA VAL A 324 -4.87 7.51 -18.84
C VAL A 324 -6.10 7.40 -17.96
N GLU A 325 -6.49 6.18 -17.63
CA GLU A 325 -7.54 5.89 -16.68
C GLU A 325 -6.91 5.65 -15.31
N ILE A 326 -7.47 6.24 -14.25
CA ILE A 326 -7.04 6.05 -12.87
C ILE A 326 -8.20 5.43 -12.11
N VAL A 327 -8.08 4.15 -11.76
CA VAL A 327 -9.09 3.38 -11.04
C VAL A 327 -8.72 3.35 -9.55
N LEU A 328 -9.60 3.90 -8.71
CA LEU A 328 -9.46 3.87 -7.25
C LEU A 328 -10.04 2.56 -6.73
N ASP A 329 -9.18 1.56 -6.54
CA ASP A 329 -9.49 0.31 -5.83
C ASP A 329 -9.50 0.59 -4.33
N ILE A 330 -10.69 0.92 -3.81
CA ILE A 330 -10.93 1.21 -2.40
C ILE A 330 -11.89 0.13 -1.88
N PRO A 331 -11.40 -0.91 -1.18
CA PRO A 331 -12.20 -2.07 -0.81
C PRO A 331 -13.43 -1.71 0.03
N GLN A 332 -14.56 -2.40 -0.22
CA GLN A 332 -15.86 -2.11 0.41
C GLN A 332 -16.44 -3.35 1.07
N ILE A 333 -16.84 -4.35 0.25
CA ILE A 333 -17.41 -5.61 0.73
C ILE A 333 -16.39 -6.38 1.57
N GLN A 334 -15.11 -6.22 1.25
CA GLN A 334 -13.96 -6.72 1.99
C GLN A 334 -13.96 -6.23 3.45
N TYR A 335 -14.28 -4.94 3.69
CA TYR A 335 -14.39 -4.40 5.05
C TYR A 335 -15.72 -4.76 5.72
N TYR A 336 -16.80 -4.99 4.96
CA TYR A 336 -18.05 -5.49 5.56
C TYR A 336 -17.82 -6.79 6.35
N LEU A 337 -16.99 -7.70 5.82
CA LEU A 337 -16.63 -8.96 6.49
C LEU A 337 -15.71 -8.76 7.73
N SER A 338 -15.05 -7.60 7.87
CA SER A 338 -14.09 -7.32 8.96
C SER A 338 -14.71 -6.79 10.26
N GLY A 339 -16.04 -6.64 10.30
CA GLY A 339 -16.75 -6.04 11.44
C GLY A 339 -16.94 -6.96 12.65
N PRO A 340 -17.83 -6.60 13.59
CA PRO A 340 -18.10 -7.38 14.78
C PRO A 340 -18.96 -8.63 14.46
N ILE A 341 -18.38 -9.63 13.79
CA ILE A 341 -19.09 -10.81 13.24
C ILE A 341 -20.01 -11.50 14.24
N THR A 342 -19.58 -11.67 15.50
CA THR A 342 -20.37 -12.31 16.57
C THR A 342 -21.62 -11.53 16.98
N TYR A 343 -21.71 -10.25 16.59
CA TYR A 343 -22.82 -9.35 16.86
C TYR A 343 -23.60 -8.99 15.59
N PHE A 344 -23.22 -9.52 14.42
CA PHE A 344 -23.94 -9.22 13.17
C PHE A 344 -25.37 -9.78 13.13
N SER A 345 -25.74 -10.68 14.05
CA SER A 345 -27.14 -11.09 14.29
C SER A 345 -28.02 -9.95 14.84
N HIS A 346 -27.46 -8.80 15.21
CA HIS A 346 -28.18 -7.62 15.69
C HIS A 346 -28.27 -6.54 14.59
N PRO A 347 -29.43 -6.35 13.92
CA PRO A 347 -29.58 -5.46 12.76
C PRO A 347 -28.99 -4.06 12.89
N ALA A 348 -29.16 -3.38 14.04
CA ALA A 348 -28.64 -2.03 14.21
C ALA A 348 -27.10 -1.95 14.28
N ILE A 349 -26.42 -3.00 14.78
CA ILE A 349 -24.95 -3.08 14.80
C ILE A 349 -24.45 -3.27 13.37
N SER A 350 -25.07 -4.19 12.63
CA SER A 350 -24.75 -4.50 11.23
C SER A 350 -24.99 -3.32 10.30
N ALA A 351 -26.15 -2.65 10.41
CA ALA A 351 -26.46 -1.46 9.64
C ALA A 351 -25.53 -0.29 9.98
N THR A 352 -25.16 -0.12 11.26
CA THR A 352 -24.16 0.88 11.68
C THR A 352 -22.78 0.60 11.08
N TRP A 353 -22.33 -0.67 11.07
CA TRP A 353 -21.05 -1.05 10.47
C TRP A 353 -21.00 -0.77 8.96
N LEU A 354 -22.07 -1.09 8.23
CA LEU A 354 -22.22 -0.69 6.82
C LEU A 354 -22.14 0.83 6.64
N GLN A 355 -22.80 1.61 7.50
CA GLN A 355 -22.78 3.06 7.42
C GLN A 355 -21.38 3.64 7.64
N ILE A 356 -20.62 3.14 8.63
CA ILE A 356 -19.22 3.54 8.87
C ILE A 356 -18.37 3.31 7.61
N ILE A 357 -18.40 2.11 7.04
CA ILE A 357 -17.59 1.78 5.85
C ILE A 357 -18.01 2.59 4.63
N ASN A 358 -19.30 2.70 4.35
CA ASN A 358 -19.80 3.41 3.17
C ASN A 358 -19.56 4.92 3.26
N ARG A 359 -19.73 5.49 4.46
CA ARG A 359 -19.35 6.87 4.78
C ARG A 359 -17.86 7.08 4.57
N ARG A 360 -17.02 6.16 5.03
CA ARG A 360 -15.57 6.29 4.92
C ARG A 360 -15.05 6.14 3.49
N LYS A 361 -15.51 5.12 2.74
CA LYS A 361 -15.18 4.94 1.32
C LYS A 361 -15.48 6.20 0.53
N SER A 362 -16.70 6.76 0.67
CA SER A 362 -17.11 7.98 -0.03
C SER A 362 -16.23 9.21 0.32
N ILE A 363 -15.77 9.32 1.57
CA ILE A 363 -14.82 10.36 2.00
C ILE A 363 -13.45 10.15 1.33
N ILE A 364 -12.86 8.96 1.47
CA ILE A 364 -11.51 8.65 0.95
C ILE A 364 -11.48 8.74 -0.58
N GLU A 365 -12.47 8.21 -1.31
CA GLU A 365 -12.58 8.33 -2.77
C GLU A 365 -12.59 9.79 -3.24
N LYS A 366 -13.41 10.63 -2.59
CA LYS A 366 -13.51 12.06 -2.88
C LYS A 366 -12.18 12.77 -2.60
N MET A 367 -11.60 12.55 -1.42
CA MET A 367 -10.34 13.17 -1.01
C MET A 367 -9.18 12.76 -1.92
N PHE A 368 -9.04 11.47 -2.22
CA PHE A 368 -7.99 10.95 -3.10
C PHE A 368 -8.11 11.54 -4.52
N THR A 369 -9.33 11.59 -5.07
CA THR A 369 -9.63 12.25 -6.34
C THR A 369 -9.23 13.74 -6.33
N GLN A 370 -9.55 14.47 -5.25
CA GLN A 370 -9.21 15.89 -5.13
C GLN A 370 -7.70 16.12 -4.96
N LEU A 371 -7.01 15.25 -4.22
CA LEU A 371 -5.56 15.29 -4.02
C LEU A 371 -4.79 15.00 -5.31
N ILE A 372 -5.13 13.94 -6.05
CA ILE A 372 -4.52 13.66 -7.36
C ILE A 372 -4.67 14.88 -8.29
N ASN A 373 -5.88 15.44 -8.38
CA ASN A 373 -6.14 16.64 -9.20
C ASN A 373 -5.42 17.91 -8.69
N ARG A 374 -5.12 18.02 -7.40
CA ARG A 374 -4.27 19.11 -6.87
C ARG A 374 -2.81 18.89 -7.23
N GLU A 375 -2.29 17.70 -6.98
CA GLU A 375 -0.88 17.36 -7.15
C GLU A 375 -0.43 17.36 -8.60
N ILE A 376 -1.34 17.07 -9.54
CA ILE A 376 -1.16 17.34 -10.98
C ILE A 376 -1.01 18.84 -11.23
N ARG A 377 -1.93 19.67 -10.71
CA ARG A 377 -1.90 21.14 -10.89
C ARG A 377 -0.70 21.82 -10.21
N ARG A 378 -0.16 21.25 -9.12
CA ARG A 378 1.09 21.71 -8.48
C ARG A 378 2.29 21.56 -9.42
N ARG A 379 2.35 20.47 -10.17
CA ARG A 379 3.44 20.11 -11.09
C ARG A 379 3.29 20.72 -12.48
N VAL A 380 2.05 20.81 -12.97
CA VAL A 380 1.68 21.41 -14.25
C VAL A 380 0.49 22.34 -14.02
N PRO A 381 0.70 23.65 -13.81
CA PRO A 381 -0.38 24.61 -13.54
C PRO A 381 -1.37 24.82 -14.70
N GLY A 382 -0.98 24.44 -15.92
CA GLY A 382 -1.86 24.43 -17.10
C GLY A 382 -2.60 23.10 -17.30
N ALA A 383 -3.33 22.98 -18.41
CA ALA A 383 -3.90 21.69 -18.81
C ALA A 383 -2.79 20.70 -19.24
N LEU A 384 -3.03 19.40 -19.04
CA LEU A 384 -2.16 18.37 -19.63
C LEU A 384 -2.34 18.37 -21.15
N ASN A 385 -1.27 18.69 -21.88
CA ASN A 385 -1.29 18.89 -23.33
C ASN A 385 -1.17 17.56 -24.09
N GLY A 386 -0.31 16.63 -23.67
CA GLY A 386 -0.15 15.32 -24.32
C GLY A 386 -1.13 14.23 -23.84
N VAL A 387 -1.75 14.41 -22.67
CA VAL A 387 -2.56 13.40 -21.98
C VAL A 387 -4.00 13.87 -21.75
N LYS A 388 -4.98 12.98 -21.90
CA LYS A 388 -6.31 13.10 -21.31
C LYS A 388 -6.46 12.02 -20.24
N TYR A 389 -6.86 12.40 -19.03
CA TYR A 389 -7.09 11.44 -17.95
C TYR A 389 -8.52 11.47 -17.42
N THR A 390 -8.90 10.39 -16.72
CA THR A 390 -10.14 10.22 -15.97
C THR A 390 -9.86 9.49 -14.67
N ILE A 391 -10.54 9.87 -13.58
CA ILE A 391 -10.47 9.19 -12.28
C ILE A 391 -11.85 8.58 -12.01
N THR A 392 -11.89 7.30 -11.63
CA THR A 392 -13.11 6.52 -11.36
C THR A 392 -12.87 5.55 -10.22
N SER A 393 -13.87 5.21 -9.41
CA SER A 393 -13.76 4.09 -8.46
C SER A 393 -13.70 2.73 -9.16
N SER A 394 -13.23 1.69 -8.46
CA SER A 394 -13.61 0.32 -8.79
C SER A 394 -15.10 0.05 -8.44
N GLY A 395 -15.67 -0.97 -9.09
CA GLY A 395 -17.09 -1.33 -8.98
C GLY A 395 -17.40 -2.67 -9.67
N GLY A 396 -16.43 -3.60 -9.68
CA GLY A 396 -16.61 -4.92 -10.27
C GLY A 396 -17.53 -5.82 -9.44
N LEU A 397 -17.61 -5.57 -8.13
CA LEU A 397 -18.54 -6.25 -7.22
C LEU A 397 -19.88 -5.52 -7.01
N ASP A 398 -20.08 -4.35 -7.62
CA ASP A 398 -21.33 -3.57 -7.51
C ASP A 398 -22.62 -4.39 -7.75
N PRO A 399 -22.69 -5.34 -8.71
CA PRO A 399 -23.89 -6.14 -8.93
C PRO A 399 -24.34 -6.99 -7.72
N ILE A 400 -23.42 -7.36 -6.81
CA ILE A 400 -23.76 -8.13 -5.61
C ILE A 400 -23.85 -7.26 -4.35
N LEU A 401 -23.49 -5.98 -4.43
CA LEU A 401 -23.54 -5.05 -3.30
C LEU A 401 -24.94 -4.97 -2.65
N PRO A 402 -26.08 -4.96 -3.38
CA PRO A 402 -27.41 -5.00 -2.77
C PRO A 402 -27.66 -6.29 -1.98
N ILE A 403 -27.25 -7.45 -2.54
CA ILE A 403 -27.47 -8.78 -1.94
C ILE A 403 -26.71 -8.91 -0.62
N VAL A 404 -25.44 -8.47 -0.61
CA VAL A 404 -24.60 -8.54 0.59
C VAL A 404 -25.05 -7.52 1.64
N THR A 405 -25.39 -6.29 1.24
CA THR A 405 -25.88 -5.26 2.19
C THR A 405 -27.24 -5.63 2.79
N GLU A 406 -28.17 -6.18 2.01
CA GLU A 406 -29.44 -6.70 2.54
C GLU A 406 -29.21 -7.81 3.57
N GLY A 407 -28.38 -8.81 3.25
CA GLY A 407 -28.05 -9.90 4.18
C GLY A 407 -27.44 -9.40 5.49
N ILE A 408 -26.59 -8.37 5.44
CA ILE A 408 -26.01 -7.74 6.63
C ILE A 408 -27.06 -6.96 7.42
N VAL A 409 -27.91 -6.14 6.78
CA VAL A 409 -28.97 -5.38 7.47
C VAL A 409 -30.00 -6.32 8.13
N GLN A 410 -30.34 -7.45 7.50
CA GLN A 410 -31.19 -8.48 8.09
C GLN A 410 -30.52 -9.29 9.21
N GLY A 411 -29.21 -9.12 9.42
CA GLY A 411 -28.41 -9.82 10.42
C GLY A 411 -28.10 -11.28 10.10
N LYS A 412 -27.97 -11.61 8.80
CA LYS A 412 -27.82 -12.96 8.24
C LYS A 412 -26.70 -13.04 7.19
N LEU A 413 -25.56 -12.42 7.47
CA LEU A 413 -24.39 -12.43 6.57
C LEU A 413 -23.93 -13.86 6.22
N ASP A 414 -24.07 -14.77 7.17
CA ASP A 414 -23.82 -16.21 7.06
C ASP A 414 -24.80 -16.94 6.13
N THR A 415 -26.02 -16.42 5.93
CA THR A 415 -27.01 -16.98 4.99
C THR A 415 -26.98 -16.32 3.60
N VAL A 416 -26.01 -15.46 3.30
CA VAL A 416 -25.86 -14.85 1.96
C VAL A 416 -25.41 -15.91 0.97
N ALA A 417 -26.36 -16.46 0.22
CA ALA A 417 -26.12 -17.55 -0.72
C ALA A 417 -25.14 -17.15 -1.83
N VAL A 418 -23.97 -17.79 -1.82
CA VAL A 418 -22.88 -17.55 -2.77
C VAL A 418 -23.32 -17.84 -4.21
N ASP A 419 -24.14 -18.89 -4.42
CA ASP A 419 -24.74 -19.20 -5.73
C ASP A 419 -25.66 -18.10 -6.26
N THR A 420 -26.28 -17.29 -5.40
CA THR A 420 -27.06 -16.12 -5.82
C THR A 420 -26.11 -15.00 -6.24
N CYS A 421 -25.06 -14.74 -5.48
CA CYS A 421 -24.03 -13.76 -5.83
C CYS A 421 -23.33 -14.11 -7.16
N LEU A 422 -22.95 -15.38 -7.34
CA LEU A 422 -22.33 -15.89 -8.57
C LEU A 422 -23.27 -15.83 -9.77
N ARG A 423 -24.57 -16.14 -9.62
CA ARG A 423 -25.55 -15.98 -10.70
C ARG A 423 -25.67 -14.51 -11.13
N THR A 424 -25.67 -13.58 -10.20
CA THR A 424 -25.72 -12.13 -10.50
C THR A 424 -24.44 -11.65 -11.21
N LEU A 425 -23.25 -12.02 -10.71
CA LEU A 425 -21.97 -11.64 -11.35
C LEU A 425 -21.83 -12.25 -12.76
N ASN A 426 -22.31 -13.47 -12.98
CA ASN A 426 -22.34 -14.13 -14.30
C ASN A 426 -23.21 -13.40 -15.35
N GLY A 427 -24.01 -12.39 -14.97
CA GLY A 427 -24.66 -11.48 -15.91
C GLY A 427 -23.65 -10.60 -16.68
N SER A 428 -22.51 -10.28 -16.07
CA SER A 428 -21.41 -9.55 -16.73
C SER A 428 -20.59 -10.45 -17.67
N GLU A 429 -19.92 -9.88 -18.67
CA GLU A 429 -19.01 -10.65 -19.56
C GLU A 429 -17.61 -10.79 -18.97
N GLU A 430 -17.22 -9.78 -18.21
CA GLU A 430 -15.99 -9.62 -17.48
C GLU A 430 -15.83 -10.78 -16.48
N TRP A 431 -16.82 -10.99 -15.61
CA TRP A 431 -16.78 -12.07 -14.62
C TRP A 431 -16.78 -13.45 -15.28
N ARG A 432 -17.60 -13.66 -16.34
CA ARG A 432 -17.59 -14.92 -17.10
C ARG A 432 -16.22 -15.21 -17.71
N THR A 433 -15.60 -14.22 -18.35
CA THR A 433 -14.26 -14.31 -18.94
C THR A 433 -13.20 -14.61 -17.88
N PHE A 434 -13.28 -13.96 -16.72
CA PHE A 434 -12.39 -14.17 -15.58
C PHE A 434 -12.52 -15.59 -15.00
N MET A 435 -13.75 -16.05 -14.73
CA MET A 435 -14.02 -17.38 -14.19
C MET A 435 -13.66 -18.51 -15.16
N GLN A 436 -13.83 -18.32 -16.48
CA GLN A 436 -13.36 -19.27 -17.50
C GLN A 436 -11.83 -19.44 -17.45
N HIS A 437 -11.09 -18.34 -17.35
CA HIS A 437 -9.62 -18.40 -17.26
C HIS A 437 -9.14 -18.99 -15.94
N LEU A 438 -9.80 -18.73 -14.82
CA LEU A 438 -9.52 -19.40 -13.54
C LEU A 438 -9.80 -20.92 -13.62
N SER A 439 -10.90 -21.32 -14.23
CA SER A 439 -11.27 -22.74 -14.41
C SER A 439 -10.21 -23.51 -15.20
N SER A 440 -9.56 -22.86 -16.19
CA SER A 440 -8.45 -23.44 -16.95
C SER A 440 -7.22 -23.81 -16.09
N THR A 441 -7.10 -23.22 -14.89
CA THR A 441 -6.02 -23.50 -13.93
C THR A 441 -6.35 -24.62 -12.92
N LYS A 442 -7.48 -25.33 -13.11
CA LYS A 442 -8.05 -26.33 -12.18
C LYS A 442 -8.49 -25.77 -10.83
N MET A 443 -8.67 -24.45 -10.70
CA MET A 443 -9.29 -23.87 -9.51
C MET A 443 -10.78 -24.22 -9.42
N ILE A 444 -11.21 -24.61 -8.23
CA ILE A 444 -12.64 -24.71 -7.87
C ILE A 444 -13.16 -23.27 -7.67
N GLY A 445 -14.39 -23.00 -8.10
CA GLY A 445 -15.05 -21.71 -7.84
C GLY A 445 -15.31 -21.47 -6.35
N PRO A 446 -15.49 -20.19 -5.93
CA PRO A 446 -15.66 -19.84 -4.52
C PRO A 446 -16.94 -20.46 -3.94
N ARG A 447 -16.81 -21.07 -2.76
CA ARG A 447 -17.89 -21.75 -2.02
C ARG A 447 -18.45 -20.91 -0.87
N THR A 448 -17.66 -19.98 -0.37
CA THR A 448 -18.02 -19.05 0.72
C THR A 448 -18.04 -17.61 0.20
N LEU A 449 -18.77 -16.72 0.89
CA LEU A 449 -18.78 -15.30 0.56
C LEU A 449 -17.38 -14.69 0.77
N GLU A 450 -16.64 -15.17 1.77
CA GLU A 450 -15.24 -14.78 2.01
C GLU A 450 -14.32 -15.18 0.83
N GLU A 451 -14.41 -16.41 0.32
CA GLU A 451 -13.70 -16.81 -0.91
C GLU A 451 -14.07 -15.94 -2.12
N LEU A 452 -15.35 -15.62 -2.30
CA LEU A 452 -15.83 -14.78 -3.39
C LEU A 452 -15.26 -13.35 -3.29
N VAL A 453 -15.21 -12.80 -2.08
CA VAL A 453 -14.71 -11.45 -1.80
C VAL A 453 -13.18 -11.38 -1.90
N TYR A 454 -12.44 -12.42 -1.47
CA TYR A 454 -11.00 -12.53 -1.73
C TYR A 454 -10.68 -12.72 -3.22
N LEU A 455 -11.56 -13.36 -3.98
CA LEU A 455 -11.43 -13.48 -5.43
C LEU A 455 -11.72 -12.14 -6.13
N GLY A 456 -12.67 -11.37 -5.59
CA GLY A 456 -13.01 -10.01 -6.00
C GLY A 456 -11.83 -9.04 -6.04
N TYR A 457 -10.94 -9.06 -5.03
CA TYR A 457 -9.67 -8.30 -5.06
C TYR A 457 -8.85 -8.57 -6.35
N VAL A 458 -8.79 -9.83 -6.80
CA VAL A 458 -8.03 -10.16 -8.02
C VAL A 458 -8.81 -9.76 -9.26
N PHE A 459 -10.14 -9.89 -9.24
CA PHE A 459 -11.03 -9.49 -10.33
C PHE A 459 -10.90 -7.99 -10.64
N GLU A 460 -11.06 -7.11 -9.66
CA GLU A 460 -11.04 -5.65 -9.89
C GLU A 460 -9.66 -5.16 -10.37
N LEU A 461 -8.56 -5.75 -9.88
CA LEU A 461 -7.20 -5.45 -10.34
C LEU A 461 -6.88 -5.95 -11.77
N VAL A 462 -7.65 -6.91 -12.33
CA VAL A 462 -7.49 -7.35 -13.73
C VAL A 462 -8.61 -6.88 -14.66
N LEU A 463 -9.71 -6.36 -14.11
CA LEU A 463 -10.94 -5.98 -14.82
C LEU A 463 -10.67 -5.10 -16.06
N PRO A 464 -9.86 -4.03 -16.01
CA PRO A 464 -9.57 -3.20 -17.20
C PRO A 464 -8.78 -3.95 -18.29
N GLY A 465 -8.14 -5.08 -17.96
CA GLY A 465 -7.44 -5.96 -18.90
C GLY A 465 -8.28 -7.12 -19.45
N LEU A 466 -9.45 -7.41 -18.87
CA LEU A 466 -10.31 -8.53 -19.32
C LEU A 466 -10.85 -8.25 -20.73
N ASN A 467 -11.53 -7.12 -20.92
CA ASN A 467 -12.12 -6.72 -22.21
C ASN A 467 -11.11 -6.03 -23.16
N SER A 468 -9.82 -6.22 -22.91
CA SER A 468 -8.71 -5.71 -23.74
C SER A 468 -8.77 -6.30 -25.15
N SER A 469 -9.42 -5.56 -26.06
CA SER A 469 -9.49 -5.83 -27.50
C SER A 469 -8.22 -5.36 -28.22
N SER A 470 -7.66 -4.24 -27.73
CA SER A 470 -6.32 -3.75 -28.02
C SER A 470 -5.26 -4.82 -27.73
N PRO A 471 -4.31 -5.09 -28.65
CA PRO A 471 -3.20 -6.00 -28.38
C PRO A 471 -2.07 -5.33 -27.57
N ARG A 472 -2.29 -4.14 -27.01
CA ARG A 472 -1.30 -3.33 -26.30
C ARG A 472 -1.96 -2.48 -25.22
N ASP A 473 -2.44 -3.12 -24.16
CA ASP A 473 -2.89 -2.40 -22.96
C ASP A 473 -1.89 -2.62 -21.80
N THR A 474 -1.69 -1.58 -20.99
CA THR A 474 -0.78 -1.64 -19.84
C THR A 474 -1.52 -1.22 -18.58
N LEU A 475 -1.45 -2.11 -17.58
CA LEU A 475 -1.99 -1.94 -16.25
C LEU A 475 -0.82 -1.64 -15.30
N ILE A 476 -0.88 -0.51 -14.62
CA ILE A 476 0.05 -0.12 -13.55
C ILE A 476 -0.70 -0.26 -12.23
N LEU A 477 -0.38 -1.28 -11.45
CA LEU A 477 -0.93 -1.43 -10.10
C LEU A 477 -0.05 -0.65 -9.14
N GLN A 478 -0.55 0.47 -8.63
CA GLN A 478 0.05 1.18 -7.51
C GLN A 478 -0.54 0.59 -6.22
N ILE A 479 0.31 -0.02 -5.39
CA ILE A 479 -0.11 -0.71 -4.17
C ILE A 479 0.49 0.01 -2.97
N ASP A 480 -0.34 0.21 -1.95
CA ASP A 480 -0.01 0.95 -0.74
C ASP A 480 1.22 0.40 -0.03
N ASN A 481 1.17 -0.87 0.37
CA ASN A 481 2.30 -1.53 1.04
C ASN A 481 2.82 -2.75 0.26
N ILE A 482 4.13 -2.94 0.23
CA ILE A 482 4.75 -4.05 -0.50
C ILE A 482 4.55 -5.42 0.19
N VAL A 483 4.23 -5.44 1.49
CA VAL A 483 3.74 -6.64 2.18
C VAL A 483 2.39 -7.11 1.62
N GLU A 484 1.58 -6.18 1.11
CA GLU A 484 0.32 -6.44 0.41
C GLU A 484 0.52 -6.84 -1.06
N SER A 485 1.74 -7.22 -1.49
CA SER A 485 1.96 -7.66 -2.89
C SER A 485 1.28 -8.99 -3.28
N LYS A 486 0.50 -9.62 -2.39
CA LYS A 486 -0.25 -10.86 -2.66
C LYS A 486 -1.27 -10.73 -3.82
N PRO A 487 -2.14 -9.70 -3.91
CA PRO A 487 -3.06 -9.53 -5.04
C PRO A 487 -2.32 -9.24 -6.35
N TYR A 488 -1.24 -8.45 -6.35
CA TYR A 488 -0.38 -8.28 -7.53
C TYR A 488 0.16 -9.63 -8.06
N LEU A 489 0.64 -10.51 -7.17
CA LEU A 489 1.15 -11.82 -7.58
C LEU A 489 0.05 -12.73 -8.14
N LYS A 490 -1.19 -12.65 -7.62
CA LYS A 490 -2.36 -13.35 -8.18
C LYS A 490 -2.76 -12.76 -9.54
N ALA A 491 -2.91 -11.44 -9.64
CA ALA A 491 -3.25 -10.72 -10.88
C ALA A 491 -2.20 -10.94 -11.98
N LYS A 492 -0.90 -10.93 -11.64
CA LYS A 492 0.19 -11.23 -12.57
C LYS A 492 0.08 -12.64 -13.15
N LYS A 493 -0.10 -13.66 -12.29
CA LYS A 493 -0.30 -15.06 -12.74
C LYS A 493 -1.51 -15.18 -13.66
N PHE A 494 -2.61 -14.49 -13.33
CA PHE A 494 -3.82 -14.46 -14.15
C PHE A 494 -3.56 -13.83 -15.54
N ILE A 495 -2.96 -12.64 -15.59
CA ILE A 495 -2.64 -11.94 -16.86
C ILE A 495 -1.61 -12.74 -17.69
N GLU A 496 -0.65 -13.42 -17.07
CA GLU A 496 0.25 -14.35 -17.76
C GLU A 496 -0.49 -15.57 -18.35
N GLY A 497 -1.55 -16.06 -17.69
CA GLY A 497 -2.45 -17.10 -18.22
C GLY A 497 -3.29 -16.59 -19.40
N LEU A 498 -3.92 -15.42 -19.25
CA LEU A 498 -4.76 -14.77 -20.27
C LEU A 498 -3.97 -14.44 -21.55
N ASN A 499 -2.72 -14.01 -21.44
CA ASN A 499 -1.85 -13.78 -22.60
C ASN A 499 -1.46 -15.10 -23.30
N LYS A 500 -1.33 -16.21 -22.56
CA LYS A 500 -1.05 -17.54 -23.14
C LYS A 500 -2.27 -18.10 -23.87
N SER A 501 -3.47 -18.04 -23.28
CA SER A 501 -4.71 -18.51 -23.92
C SER A 501 -5.04 -17.72 -25.19
N ARG A 502 -4.77 -16.41 -25.20
CA ARG A 502 -4.93 -15.53 -26.37
C ARG A 502 -3.84 -15.68 -27.44
N GLY A 503 -2.81 -16.49 -27.21
CA GLY A 503 -1.68 -16.69 -28.14
C GLY A 503 -0.82 -15.44 -28.39
N ARG A 504 -1.04 -14.34 -27.65
CA ARG A 504 -0.41 -13.03 -27.87
C ARG A 504 -0.24 -12.27 -26.56
N LYS A 505 0.85 -11.51 -26.41
CA LYS A 505 1.01 -10.52 -25.34
C LYS A 505 0.06 -9.35 -25.62
N GLY A 506 -1.13 -9.35 -25.01
CA GLY A 506 -2.11 -8.27 -25.10
C GLY A 506 -2.02 -7.28 -23.93
N VAL A 507 -1.94 -7.79 -22.70
CA VAL A 507 -1.95 -6.97 -21.47
C VAL A 507 -0.62 -7.10 -20.74
N THR A 508 -0.01 -5.97 -20.36
CA THR A 508 1.19 -5.93 -19.50
C THR A 508 0.84 -5.44 -18.10
N LEU A 509 1.37 -6.08 -17.06
CA LEU A 509 1.13 -5.73 -15.66
C LEU A 509 2.42 -5.28 -14.97
N ILE A 510 2.46 -4.02 -14.54
CA ILE A 510 3.57 -3.40 -13.80
C ILE A 510 3.06 -3.11 -12.38
N GLY A 511 3.86 -3.42 -11.36
CA GLY A 511 3.56 -3.10 -9.97
C GLY A 511 4.49 -1.99 -9.48
N VAL A 512 3.94 -0.91 -8.93
CA VAL A 512 4.67 0.22 -8.36
C VAL A 512 4.31 0.32 -6.87
N TYR A 513 5.33 0.35 -6.02
CA TYR A 513 5.17 0.37 -4.57
C TYR A 513 5.95 1.59 -4.01
N PRO A 514 5.27 2.66 -3.60
CA PRO A 514 5.91 3.83 -2.99
C PRO A 514 6.22 3.56 -1.51
N SER A 515 7.47 3.81 -1.09
CA SER A 515 7.90 3.61 0.29
C SER A 515 7.07 4.43 1.27
N GLU A 516 6.39 3.74 2.17
CA GLU A 516 6.01 4.23 3.49
C GLU A 516 7.22 4.91 4.15
N ARG A 517 7.01 6.00 4.90
CA ARG A 517 8.07 6.75 5.59
C ARG A 517 7.79 7.00 7.08
N VAL A 518 6.55 6.77 7.53
CA VAL A 518 6.12 6.88 8.92
C VAL A 518 5.84 5.48 9.47
N PHE A 519 6.31 5.18 10.68
CA PHE A 519 6.22 3.85 11.28
C PHE A 519 5.77 3.93 12.74
N TYR A 520 5.12 2.87 13.20
CA TYR A 520 4.79 2.69 14.62
C TYR A 520 5.82 1.80 15.30
N SER A 521 6.20 2.14 16.53
CA SER A 521 7.05 1.34 17.41
C SER A 521 6.30 0.99 18.68
N LYS A 522 6.10 -0.32 18.87
CA LYS A 522 5.37 -0.91 20.00
C LYS A 522 6.38 -1.46 21.01
N GLU A 523 6.06 -1.33 22.30
CA GLU A 523 6.84 -1.90 23.41
C GLU A 523 8.31 -1.43 23.44
N SER A 524 8.51 -0.17 23.86
CA SER A 524 9.82 0.40 24.24
C SER A 524 10.95 0.21 23.21
N ALA A 525 10.83 0.92 22.09
CA ALA A 525 11.89 1.17 21.09
C ALA A 525 12.48 -0.03 20.32
N ALA A 526 12.19 -1.28 20.70
CA ALA A 526 12.65 -2.46 19.97
C ALA A 526 11.83 -2.72 18.70
N CYS A 527 10.55 -3.04 18.83
CA CYS A 527 9.75 -3.48 17.68
C CYS A 527 9.18 -2.28 16.89
N ARG A 528 9.22 -2.39 15.56
CA ARG A 528 8.68 -1.42 14.59
C ARG A 528 7.77 -2.12 13.59
N SER A 529 6.78 -1.41 13.05
CA SER A 529 5.83 -1.93 12.07
C SER A 529 5.22 -0.83 11.18
N SER A 530 4.46 -1.24 10.16
CA SER A 530 3.70 -0.34 9.29
C SER A 530 2.45 0.20 9.98
N LEU A 531 1.99 1.38 9.54
CA LEU A 531 0.74 1.98 10.00
C LEU A 531 -0.47 1.09 9.66
N HIS A 532 -0.45 0.37 8.54
CA HIS A 532 -1.51 -0.59 8.19
C HIS A 532 -1.74 -1.64 9.31
N MET A 533 -0.68 -2.04 10.00
CA MET A 533 -0.76 -3.03 11.09
C MET A 533 -1.09 -2.38 12.44
N TYR A 534 -0.40 -1.29 12.80
CA TYR A 534 -0.45 -0.67 14.14
C TYR A 534 -0.54 0.86 14.10
N ASP A 535 -1.45 1.42 13.29
CA ASP A 535 -1.82 2.84 13.37
C ASP A 535 -2.29 3.15 14.81
N PRO A 536 -1.79 4.22 15.49
CA PRO A 536 -2.40 4.72 16.72
C PRO A 536 -3.92 4.96 16.57
N GLY A 537 -4.37 5.26 15.34
CA GLY A 537 -5.75 5.15 14.91
C GLY A 537 -6.56 6.38 15.26
N LEU A 538 -7.74 6.16 15.85
CA LEU A 538 -8.67 7.23 16.25
C LEU A 538 -8.14 8.11 17.41
N GLU A 539 -7.07 7.69 18.08
CA GLU A 539 -6.51 8.31 19.28
C GLU A 539 -5.24 9.12 19.01
N PHE A 540 -4.93 9.47 17.74
CA PHE A 540 -3.80 10.35 17.43
C PHE A 540 -4.13 11.83 17.65
N GLU A 541 -4.59 12.14 18.87
CA GLU A 541 -4.59 13.50 19.38
C GLU A 541 -3.17 13.84 19.82
N GLY A 542 -2.52 14.72 19.04
CA GLY A 542 -1.33 15.41 19.51
C GLY A 542 -1.66 16.22 20.76
N ASP A 543 -0.68 16.45 21.63
CA ASP A 543 -0.91 17.45 22.66
C ASP A 543 -0.99 18.85 22.05
N GLY A 544 -1.55 19.80 22.81
CA GLY A 544 -1.65 21.21 22.42
C GLY A 544 -0.30 21.93 22.27
N SER A 545 0.80 21.18 22.11
CA SER A 545 2.17 21.64 22.03
C SER A 545 3.09 20.64 21.27
N ASN A 546 2.70 20.29 20.04
CA ASN A 546 3.59 19.91 18.91
C ASN A 546 3.82 18.42 18.52
N THR A 547 2.79 17.59 18.35
CA THR A 547 2.71 16.75 17.11
C THR A 547 1.31 16.21 16.79
N GLY A 548 0.60 16.81 15.84
CA GLY A 548 -0.58 16.22 15.19
C GLY A 548 -0.22 15.45 13.91
N ILE A 549 -1.22 14.84 13.27
CA ILE A 549 -1.07 14.10 11.99
C ILE A 549 -0.40 14.99 10.92
N LYS A 550 -0.82 16.26 10.86
CA LYS A 550 -0.26 17.27 9.96
C LYS A 550 1.24 17.44 10.20
N GLU A 551 1.67 17.66 11.45
CA GLU A 551 3.07 17.93 11.79
C GLU A 551 3.97 16.73 11.50
N VAL A 552 3.52 15.51 11.83
CA VAL A 552 4.20 14.24 11.47
C VAL A 552 4.45 14.16 9.97
N LEU A 553 3.44 14.45 9.15
CA LEU A 553 3.54 14.34 7.70
C LEU A 553 4.29 15.53 7.08
N GLU A 554 4.20 16.74 7.65
CA GLU A 554 4.95 17.92 7.19
C GLU A 554 6.46 17.73 7.35
N GLU A 555 6.92 17.06 8.43
CA GLU A 555 8.33 16.73 8.65
C GLU A 555 8.86 15.65 7.68
N VAL A 556 7.99 14.75 7.20
CA VAL A 556 8.37 13.54 6.42
C VAL A 556 8.15 13.69 4.90
N TYR A 557 7.17 14.48 4.50
CA TYR A 557 6.78 14.73 3.09
C TYR A 557 6.88 16.21 2.68
N GLY A 558 7.14 17.13 3.63
CA GLY A 558 7.27 18.56 3.38
C GLY A 558 5.95 19.32 3.34
N ARG A 559 5.95 20.54 3.88
CA ARG A 559 4.75 21.41 4.01
C ARG A 559 3.98 21.60 2.71
N LYS A 560 4.68 21.76 1.58
CA LYS A 560 4.07 21.96 0.25
C LYS A 560 3.22 20.76 -0.20
N SER A 561 3.62 19.54 0.17
CA SER A 561 2.91 18.29 -0.14
C SER A 561 1.67 18.12 0.74
N ILE A 562 1.78 18.46 2.04
CA ILE A 562 0.74 18.20 3.05
C ILE A 562 -0.30 19.32 3.13
N ALA A 563 0.03 20.55 2.71
CA ALA A 563 -0.95 21.63 2.54
C ALA A 563 -2.15 21.21 1.64
N GLY A 564 -1.95 20.28 0.71
CA GLY A 564 -3.04 19.68 -0.07
C GLY A 564 -3.96 18.78 0.74
N LEU A 565 -3.42 17.94 1.62
CA LEU A 565 -4.20 17.11 2.53
C LEU A 565 -5.02 17.97 3.48
N VAL A 566 -4.41 18.99 4.10
CA VAL A 566 -5.06 19.89 5.05
C VAL A 566 -6.24 20.62 4.41
N GLU A 567 -6.08 21.16 3.20
CA GLU A 567 -7.15 21.87 2.49
C GLU A 567 -8.29 20.92 2.07
N VAL A 568 -7.96 19.73 1.55
CA VAL A 568 -8.95 18.73 1.09
C VAL A 568 -9.68 18.05 2.25
N ALA A 569 -9.05 17.94 3.42
CA ALA A 569 -9.68 17.46 4.66
C ALA A 569 -10.66 18.48 5.28
N GLY A 570 -10.63 19.75 4.85
CA GLY A 570 -11.39 20.84 5.48
C GLY A 570 -10.71 21.42 6.73
N GLY A 571 -9.41 21.21 6.88
CA GLY A 571 -8.66 21.40 8.13
C GLY A 571 -8.57 20.10 8.91
N LEU A 572 -7.33 19.67 9.22
CA LEU A 572 -7.07 18.63 10.20
C LEU A 572 -7.06 19.29 11.59
N VAL A 573 -8.27 19.50 12.16
CA VAL A 573 -8.53 20.09 13.48
C VAL A 573 -9.71 19.37 14.12
#